data_AF-A0A815PA20-F1
#
_entry.id   AF-A0A815PA20-F1
#
_cell.length_a   1.000
_cell.length_b   1.000
_cell.length_c   1.000
_cell.angle_alpha   90.00
_cell.angle_beta   90.00
_cell.angle_gamma   90.00
#
_symmetry.space_group_name_H-M   'P 1'
#
loop_
_entity.id
_entity.type
_entity.pdbx_description
1 polymer ?
#
loop_
_entity_poly.entity_id
_entity_poly.type
_entity_poly.pdbx_seq_one_letter_code
_entity_poly.pdbx_strand_id
1 'polypeptide(L)'
;MSYHASWIFRVLFTFLPINRISVLLTIPATPVTKKCSKYCGHGQCMSYMNDEKEFCLCNSGWFGDYCTTALNCNCSSDSLCLGIIHNRSICLCPLHKTGLRCLLPSTCQTARCADNKPICVPFDIGGQKSYTCQCEEKFVNDMCNNPKRFEVSFSKLPIPQVLLSHFIIADPD
;
A
#
# COMPACT_ATOMS: atom_id res chain seq x y z
N MET A 1 8.58 16.92 -0.86
CA MET A 1 8.41 15.62 -1.57
C MET A 1 8.76 15.85 -3.03
N SER A 2 9.74 15.13 -3.57
CA SER A 2 10.11 15.17 -4.99
C SER A 2 9.43 14.01 -5.72
N TYR A 3 8.90 14.24 -6.93
CA TYR A 3 8.43 13.18 -7.80
C TYR A 3 9.63 12.45 -8.42
N HIS A 4 9.63 11.10 -8.41
CA HIS A 4 10.71 10.29 -8.98
C HIS A 4 10.30 9.57 -10.27
N ALA A 5 9.20 8.82 -10.25
CA ALA A 5 8.72 8.04 -11.39
C ALA A 5 7.27 7.58 -11.16
N SER A 6 6.62 7.12 -12.23
CA SER A 6 5.33 6.42 -12.19
C SER A 6 5.40 5.17 -13.05
N TRP A 7 4.59 4.16 -12.71
CA TRP A 7 4.47 2.92 -13.46
C TRP A 7 3.01 2.68 -13.84
N ILE A 8 2.80 1.97 -14.96
CA ILE A 8 1.48 1.55 -15.40
C ILE A 8 1.47 0.04 -15.63
N PHE A 9 0.55 -0.67 -14.99
CA PHE A 9 0.37 -2.11 -15.17
C PHE A 9 -1.06 -2.38 -15.64
N ARG A 10 -1.20 -3.25 -16.63
CA ARG A 10 -2.52 -3.66 -17.11
C ARG A 10 -3.07 -4.75 -16.21
N VAL A 11 -4.33 -4.62 -15.81
CA VAL A 11 -5.07 -5.70 -15.16
C VAL A 11 -5.53 -6.66 -16.26
N LEU A 12 -4.96 -7.86 -16.31
CA LEU A 12 -5.20 -8.82 -17.40
C LEU A 12 -6.55 -9.55 -17.29
N PHE A 13 -7.16 -9.59 -16.09
CA PHE A 13 -8.40 -10.33 -15.85
C PHE A 13 -9.44 -9.40 -15.22
N THR A 14 -10.50 -9.09 -15.98
CA THR A 14 -11.58 -8.16 -15.58
C THR A 14 -12.76 -8.82 -14.87
N PHE A 15 -12.80 -10.15 -14.73
CA PHE A 15 -14.05 -10.88 -14.46
C PHE A 15 -14.01 -11.95 -13.35
N LEU A 16 -13.01 -12.01 -12.47
CA LEU A 16 -13.06 -12.92 -11.31
C LEU A 16 -12.70 -12.20 -10.01
N PRO A 17 -13.47 -12.42 -8.92
CA PRO A 17 -13.34 -11.67 -7.69
C PRO A 17 -12.00 -12.03 -7.03
N ILE A 18 -11.21 -11.00 -6.73
CA ILE A 18 -10.00 -11.04 -5.88
C ILE A 18 -8.72 -11.54 -6.59
N ASN A 19 -8.25 -10.80 -7.59
CA ASN A 19 -6.83 -10.89 -7.97
C ASN A 19 -6.00 -9.92 -7.11
N ARG A 20 -5.07 -10.46 -6.31
CA ARG A 20 -4.06 -9.65 -5.62
C ARG A 20 -2.91 -9.40 -6.57
N ILE A 21 -2.69 -8.13 -6.94
CA ILE A 21 -1.56 -7.74 -7.78
C ILE A 21 -0.34 -7.52 -6.89
N SER A 22 0.73 -8.28 -7.13
CA SER A 22 2.04 -8.06 -6.52
C SER A 22 3.05 -7.72 -7.61
N VAL A 23 3.70 -6.58 -7.48
CA VAL A 23 4.67 -6.07 -8.47
C VAL A 23 5.89 -5.55 -7.74
N LEU A 24 7.07 -5.97 -8.21
CA LEU A 24 8.34 -5.39 -7.77
C LEU A 24 8.58 -4.07 -8.49
N LEU A 25 8.61 -2.96 -7.73
CA LEU A 25 8.89 -1.62 -8.26
C LEU A 25 10.32 -1.22 -7.95
N THR A 26 11.11 -0.92 -8.98
CA THR A 26 12.47 -0.38 -8.83
C THR A 26 12.42 1.14 -8.91
N ILE A 27 12.49 1.82 -7.75
CA ILE A 27 12.47 3.29 -7.68
C ILE A 27 13.85 3.84 -8.07
N PRO A 28 13.94 4.71 -9.09
CA PRO A 28 15.22 5.28 -9.52
C PRO A 28 15.73 6.32 -8.53
N ALA A 29 17.06 6.35 -8.33
CA ALA A 29 17.72 7.30 -7.44
C ALA A 29 17.55 8.76 -7.90
N THR A 30 17.49 8.98 -9.22
CA THR A 30 17.24 10.29 -9.82
C THR A 30 15.85 10.34 -10.47
N PRO A 31 15.18 11.51 -10.49
CA PRO A 31 13.92 11.68 -11.19
C PRO A 31 14.05 11.34 -12.67
N VAL A 32 13.11 10.55 -13.18
CA VAL A 32 13.08 10.21 -14.61
C VAL A 32 12.46 11.36 -15.39
N THR A 33 13.28 12.05 -16.16
CA THR A 33 12.87 13.04 -17.15
C THR A 33 12.99 12.43 -18.55
N LYS A 34 11.88 11.94 -19.11
CA LYS A 34 11.77 11.68 -20.56
C LYS A 34 11.16 12.92 -21.23
N LYS A 35 11.39 13.07 -22.54
CA LYS A 35 10.67 14.06 -23.35
C LYS A 35 9.17 13.74 -23.30
N CYS A 36 8.36 14.75 -23.05
CA CYS A 36 6.92 14.63 -22.90
C CYS A 36 6.25 15.77 -23.66
N SER A 37 5.28 15.46 -24.53
CA SER A 37 4.65 16.45 -25.43
C SER A 37 3.15 16.63 -25.19
N LYS A 38 2.54 15.83 -24.31
CA LYS A 38 1.14 15.98 -23.90
C LYS A 38 0.88 17.34 -23.24
N TYR A 39 -0.19 18.00 -23.67
CA TYR A 39 -0.70 19.21 -23.02
C TYR A 39 -1.28 18.87 -21.63
N CYS A 40 -0.90 19.63 -20.61
CA CYS A 40 -1.46 19.54 -19.27
C CYS A 40 -1.80 20.97 -18.82
N GLY A 41 -3.08 21.26 -18.60
CA GLY A 41 -3.54 22.61 -18.23
C GLY A 41 -3.00 23.03 -16.87
N HIS A 42 -3.47 22.36 -15.80
CA HIS A 42 -3.00 22.59 -14.43
C HIS A 42 -2.17 21.41 -13.91
N GLY A 43 -1.04 21.15 -14.57
CA GLY A 43 -0.16 20.05 -14.18
C GLY A 43 1.13 19.99 -14.99
N GLN A 44 1.82 18.85 -14.89
CA GLN A 44 3.06 18.58 -15.59
C GLN A 44 2.93 17.33 -16.45
N CYS A 45 3.50 17.38 -17.65
CA CYS A 45 3.56 16.23 -18.56
C CYS A 45 4.62 15.24 -18.06
N MET A 46 4.21 14.00 -17.80
CA MET A 46 5.07 12.93 -17.30
C MET A 46 4.94 11.68 -18.19
N SER A 47 5.95 10.83 -18.14
CA SER A 47 5.95 9.52 -18.82
C SER A 47 6.03 8.40 -17.81
N TYR A 48 5.45 7.25 -18.12
CA TYR A 48 5.68 6.05 -17.31
C TYR A 48 7.11 5.53 -17.47
N MET A 49 7.63 4.91 -16.42
CA MET A 49 8.96 4.33 -16.43
C MET A 49 9.01 3.07 -17.30
N ASN A 50 7.97 2.24 -17.20
CA ASN A 50 7.86 0.93 -17.84
C ASN A 50 7.03 0.90 -19.14
N ASP A 51 6.56 2.05 -19.62
CA ASP A 51 5.78 2.19 -20.85
C ASP A 51 6.14 3.55 -21.48
N GLU A 52 5.96 3.70 -22.79
CA GLU A 52 6.20 4.97 -23.52
C GLU A 52 5.03 5.95 -23.40
N LYS A 53 3.90 5.51 -22.81
CA LYS A 53 2.74 6.37 -22.58
C LYS A 53 3.06 7.59 -21.71
N GLU A 54 2.48 8.70 -22.14
CA GLU A 54 2.50 10.00 -21.44
C GLU A 54 1.19 10.24 -20.68
N PHE A 55 1.28 10.92 -19.54
CA PHE A 55 0.14 11.31 -18.71
C PHE A 55 0.39 12.68 -18.06
N CYS A 56 -0.65 13.30 -17.54
CA CYS A 56 -0.52 14.55 -16.80
C CYS A 56 -0.52 14.29 -15.30
N LEU A 57 0.54 14.75 -14.62
CA LEU A 57 0.58 14.85 -13.16
C LEU A 57 -0.10 16.16 -12.75
N CYS A 58 -1.34 16.07 -12.29
CA CYS A 58 -2.13 17.24 -11.94
C CYS A 58 -1.66 17.90 -10.65
N ASN A 59 -1.75 19.22 -10.62
CA ASN A 59 -1.58 19.99 -9.39
C ASN A 59 -2.75 19.70 -8.43
N SER A 60 -2.53 19.96 -7.14
CA SER A 60 -3.58 19.80 -6.13
C SER A 60 -4.81 20.63 -6.50
N GLY A 61 -6.00 20.02 -6.37
CA GLY A 61 -7.27 20.62 -6.77
C GLY A 61 -7.66 20.44 -8.23
N TRP A 62 -6.87 19.73 -9.05
CA TRP A 62 -7.18 19.45 -10.46
C TRP A 62 -7.12 17.95 -10.76
N PHE A 63 -7.95 17.49 -11.69
CA PHE A 63 -7.96 16.09 -12.12
C PHE A 63 -8.33 15.93 -13.61
N GLY A 64 -8.28 14.68 -14.06
CA GLY A 64 -8.57 14.27 -15.43
C GLY A 64 -7.32 14.19 -16.30
N ASP A 65 -7.47 13.59 -17.48
CA ASP A 65 -6.35 13.23 -18.37
C ASP A 65 -5.49 14.43 -18.81
N TYR A 66 -6.04 15.64 -18.76
CA TYR A 66 -5.40 16.91 -19.14
C TYR A 66 -5.30 17.91 -17.99
N CYS A 67 -5.72 17.54 -16.76
CA CYS A 67 -5.75 18.42 -15.59
C CYS A 67 -6.52 19.74 -15.82
N THR A 68 -7.67 19.68 -16.49
CA THR A 68 -8.50 20.84 -16.82
C THR A 68 -9.77 20.93 -15.98
N THR A 69 -10.07 19.90 -15.18
CA THR A 69 -11.27 19.85 -14.35
C THR A 69 -10.90 20.15 -12.91
N ALA A 70 -11.55 21.15 -12.32
CA ALA A 70 -11.38 21.45 -10.90
C ALA A 70 -12.02 20.35 -10.04
N LEU A 71 -11.31 19.97 -8.99
CA LEU A 71 -11.70 18.91 -8.09
C LEU A 71 -12.71 19.42 -7.07
N ASN A 72 -13.97 19.01 -7.19
CA ASN A 72 -15.01 19.30 -6.21
C ASN A 72 -15.54 17.99 -5.61
N CYS A 73 -14.89 17.53 -4.53
CA CYS A 73 -15.16 16.23 -3.94
C CYS A 73 -15.96 16.30 -2.65
N ASN A 74 -16.73 15.25 -2.42
CA ASN A 74 -17.44 15.02 -1.16
C ASN A 74 -16.76 13.89 -0.38
N CYS A 75 -15.48 14.05 -0.08
CA CYS A 75 -14.70 13.16 0.77
C CYS A 75 -14.55 13.75 2.17
N SER A 76 -14.22 12.94 3.18
CA SER A 76 -13.84 13.43 4.51
C SER A 76 -12.68 14.44 4.44
N SER A 77 -12.66 15.42 5.34
CA SER A 77 -11.71 16.54 5.32
C SER A 77 -10.23 16.14 5.45
N ASP A 78 -9.97 14.99 6.06
CA ASP A 78 -8.65 14.39 6.26
C ASP A 78 -8.31 13.29 5.24
N SER A 79 -9.15 13.12 4.22
CA SER A 79 -8.93 12.15 3.14
C SER A 79 -8.44 12.84 1.88
N LEU A 80 -7.75 12.08 1.03
CA LEU A 80 -7.27 12.59 -0.25
C LEU A 80 -8.32 12.31 -1.33
N CYS A 81 -8.79 13.34 -2.02
CA CYS A 81 -9.61 13.13 -3.20
C CYS A 81 -8.74 12.95 -4.45
N LEU A 82 -8.98 11.87 -5.19
CA LEU A 82 -8.24 11.53 -6.40
C LEU A 82 -8.97 11.96 -7.68
N GLY A 83 -10.28 12.16 -7.64
CA GLY A 83 -11.07 12.49 -8.83
C GLY A 83 -12.56 12.23 -8.66
N ILE A 84 -13.29 12.36 -9.76
CA ILE A 84 -14.74 12.11 -9.83
C ILE A 84 -15.02 11.22 -11.05
N ILE A 85 -15.71 10.10 -10.85
CA ILE A 85 -16.19 9.22 -11.92
C ILE A 85 -17.69 9.03 -11.76
N HIS A 86 -18.47 9.21 -12.82
CA HIS A 86 -19.93 9.11 -12.80
C HIS A 86 -20.59 9.91 -11.66
N ASN A 87 -20.13 11.15 -11.46
CA ASN A 87 -20.58 12.06 -10.40
C ASN A 87 -20.37 11.53 -8.96
N ARG A 88 -19.43 10.59 -8.78
CA ARG A 88 -19.02 10.06 -7.48
C ARG A 88 -17.54 10.36 -7.25
N SER A 89 -17.22 10.96 -6.10
CA SER A 89 -15.85 11.22 -5.69
C SER A 89 -15.10 9.91 -5.42
N ILE A 90 -13.83 9.87 -5.81
CA ILE A 90 -12.90 8.80 -5.49
C ILE A 90 -12.04 9.29 -4.33
N CYS A 91 -12.25 8.70 -3.16
CA CYS A 91 -11.60 9.11 -1.93
C CYS A 91 -10.60 8.04 -1.49
N LEU A 92 -9.37 8.45 -1.20
CA LEU A 92 -8.38 7.61 -0.54
C LEU A 92 -8.46 7.84 0.97
N CYS A 93 -8.88 6.81 1.69
CA CYS A 93 -9.14 6.92 3.11
C CYS A 93 -7.86 6.80 3.95
N PRO A 94 -7.76 7.58 5.05
CA PRO A 94 -6.74 7.29 6.06
C PRO A 94 -7.06 5.95 6.74
N LEU A 95 -6.05 5.31 7.33
CA LEU A 95 -6.15 3.96 7.91
C LEU A 95 -7.26 3.77 8.95
N HIS A 96 -7.68 4.85 9.61
CA HIS A 96 -8.69 4.84 10.66
C HIS A 96 -10.12 5.11 10.15
N LYS A 97 -10.32 5.23 8.84
CA LYS A 97 -11.62 5.45 8.19
C LYS A 97 -11.83 4.52 7.01
N THR A 98 -13.10 4.29 6.68
CA THR A 98 -13.53 3.43 5.58
C THR A 98 -14.79 3.98 4.90
N GLY A 99 -15.25 3.27 3.87
CA GLY A 99 -16.40 3.62 3.05
C GLY A 99 -16.05 4.56 1.89
N LEU A 100 -16.98 4.68 0.95
CA LEU A 100 -16.80 5.40 -0.33
C LEU A 100 -16.39 6.88 -0.19
N ARG A 101 -16.70 7.50 0.96
CA ARG A 101 -16.37 8.90 1.27
C ARG A 101 -15.41 9.05 2.45
N CYS A 102 -14.90 7.95 2.99
CA CYS A 102 -14.05 7.93 4.17
C CYS A 102 -14.69 8.59 5.40
N LEU A 103 -16.00 8.45 5.58
CA LEU A 103 -16.75 9.04 6.69
C LEU A 103 -17.01 8.05 7.82
N LEU A 104 -16.83 6.75 7.58
CA LEU A 104 -17.06 5.70 8.55
C LEU A 104 -15.76 5.36 9.28
N PRO A 105 -15.80 5.06 10.59
CA PRO A 105 -14.62 4.57 11.30
C PRO A 105 -14.20 3.19 10.79
N SER A 106 -12.90 2.92 10.73
CA SER A 106 -12.39 1.57 10.41
C SER A 106 -12.26 0.70 11.66
N THR A 107 -12.18 -0.60 11.45
CA THR A 107 -11.92 -1.63 12.50
C THR A 107 -10.58 -1.44 13.20
N CYS A 108 -9.66 -0.69 12.60
CA CYS A 108 -8.37 -0.34 13.18
C CYS A 108 -8.45 0.63 14.37
N GLN A 109 -9.58 1.31 14.60
CA GLN A 109 -9.73 2.13 15.82
C GLN A 109 -9.73 1.30 17.10
N THR A 110 -10.24 0.07 17.03
CA THR A 110 -10.32 -0.88 18.15
C THR A 110 -9.32 -2.03 18.05
N ALA A 111 -8.51 -2.04 16.99
CA ALA A 111 -7.56 -3.12 16.74
C ALA A 111 -6.48 -3.16 17.81
N ARG A 112 -6.21 -4.36 18.31
CA ARG A 112 -5.12 -4.64 19.24
C ARG A 112 -3.91 -5.15 18.46
N CYS A 113 -3.17 -4.24 17.85
CA CYS A 113 -1.79 -4.53 17.50
C CYS A 113 -0.92 -4.28 18.76
N ALA A 114 0.21 -4.98 18.92
CA ALA A 114 1.10 -4.84 20.08
C ALA A 114 1.40 -3.38 20.47
N ASP A 115 1.74 -3.13 21.74
CA ASP A 115 1.96 -1.79 22.32
C ASP A 115 3.07 -0.96 21.63
N ASN A 116 3.87 -1.58 20.75
CA ASN A 116 4.98 -0.96 20.02
C ASN A 116 4.61 -0.51 18.57
N LYS A 117 3.40 0.03 18.38
CA LYS A 117 2.98 0.73 17.14
C LYS A 117 3.03 -0.06 15.81
N PRO A 118 2.56 -1.30 15.69
CA PRO A 118 2.34 -1.88 14.36
C PRO A 118 1.30 -1.06 13.59
N ILE A 119 1.50 -0.89 12.28
CA ILE A 119 0.52 -0.22 11.43
C ILE A 119 -0.67 -1.18 11.25
N CYS A 120 -1.84 -0.80 11.76
CA CYS A 120 -3.07 -1.54 11.49
C CYS A 120 -3.55 -1.24 10.07
N VAL A 121 -3.81 -2.30 9.31
CA VAL A 121 -4.32 -2.23 7.95
C VAL A 121 -5.70 -2.91 7.92
N PRO A 122 -6.79 -2.16 7.71
CA PRO A 122 -8.13 -2.75 7.65
C PRO A 122 -8.28 -3.61 6.38
N PHE A 123 -9.05 -4.69 6.47
CA PHE A 123 -9.44 -5.45 5.27
C PHE A 123 -10.72 -4.85 4.69
N ASP A 124 -10.73 -4.61 3.38
CA ASP A 124 -11.87 -4.03 2.66
C ASP A 124 -13.00 -5.04 2.38
N ILE A 125 -12.76 -6.35 2.59
CA ILE A 125 -13.67 -7.42 2.18
C ILE A 125 -13.89 -8.35 3.37
N GLY A 126 -15.16 -8.67 3.66
CA GLY A 126 -15.65 -9.44 4.81
C GLY A 126 -15.19 -10.89 4.85
N GLY A 127 -13.87 -11.10 4.98
CA GLY A 127 -13.30 -12.35 5.47
C GLY A 127 -13.46 -12.48 6.98
N GLN A 128 -13.01 -13.61 7.52
CA GLN A 128 -13.12 -13.95 8.95
C GLN A 128 -12.31 -12.98 9.86
N LYS A 129 -11.34 -12.24 9.29
CA LYS A 129 -10.56 -11.20 9.96
C LYS A 129 -10.84 -9.83 9.33
N SER A 130 -11.02 -8.83 10.19
CA SER A 130 -11.41 -7.46 9.80
C SER A 130 -10.24 -6.48 9.67
N TYR A 131 -9.04 -6.89 10.08
CA TYR A 131 -7.78 -6.13 9.92
C TYR A 131 -6.57 -7.07 10.00
N THR A 132 -5.39 -6.57 9.60
CA THR A 132 -4.08 -7.17 9.84
C THR A 132 -3.11 -6.15 10.43
N CYS A 133 -2.09 -6.60 11.15
CA CYS A 133 -1.05 -5.74 11.68
C CYS A 133 0.23 -5.88 10.84
N GLN A 134 0.76 -4.78 10.34
CA GLN A 134 2.08 -4.76 9.73
C GLN A 134 3.14 -4.69 10.83
N CYS A 135 3.76 -5.84 11.09
CA CYS A 135 4.79 -5.98 12.11
C CYS A 135 6.16 -5.46 11.64
N GLU A 136 6.96 -4.93 12.57
CA GLU A 136 8.39 -4.73 12.31
C GLU A 136 9.07 -6.07 12.06
N GLU A 137 10.22 -6.03 11.36
CA GLU A 137 10.98 -7.23 10.99
C GLU A 137 11.31 -8.14 12.17
N LYS A 138 11.27 -7.64 13.40
CA LYS A 138 11.59 -8.36 14.63
C LYS A 138 10.42 -9.13 15.23
N PHE A 139 9.24 -9.22 14.61
CA PHE A 139 8.09 -9.94 15.19
C PHE A 139 7.45 -10.95 14.21
N VAL A 140 6.85 -12.03 14.74
CA VAL A 140 6.17 -13.12 14.00
C VAL A 140 4.82 -13.43 14.61
N ASN A 141 3.75 -12.84 14.10
CA ASN A 141 2.33 -13.24 14.23
C ASN A 141 1.40 -12.07 13.88
N ASP A 142 0.11 -12.35 13.70
CA ASP A 142 -0.92 -11.36 13.35
C ASP A 142 -1.08 -10.19 14.34
N MET A 143 -0.60 -10.34 15.58
CA MET A 143 -0.68 -9.30 16.61
C MET A 143 0.66 -8.61 16.88
N CYS A 144 1.75 -9.02 16.21
CA CYS A 144 3.10 -8.52 16.43
C CYS A 144 3.63 -8.64 17.88
N ASN A 145 3.19 -9.68 18.60
CA ASN A 145 3.53 -9.89 20.01
C ASN A 145 4.77 -10.79 20.20
N ASN A 146 5.08 -11.66 19.23
CA ASN A 146 6.16 -12.63 19.39
C ASN A 146 7.42 -12.14 18.68
N PRO A 147 8.57 -11.99 19.35
CA PRO A 147 9.80 -11.58 18.69
C PRO A 147 10.38 -12.68 17.76
N LYS A 148 10.98 -12.29 16.63
CA LYS A 148 11.91 -13.07 15.80
C LYS A 148 13.24 -13.26 16.55
N ARG A 149 13.19 -13.96 17.68
CA ARG A 149 14.40 -14.36 18.41
C ARG A 149 14.34 -15.86 18.62
N PHE A 150 15.30 -16.56 18.02
CA PHE A 150 15.58 -17.95 18.34
C PHE A 150 16.97 -17.99 18.95
N GLU A 151 17.05 -18.37 20.23
CA GLU A 151 18.31 -18.48 20.96
C GLU A 151 18.51 -19.93 21.35
N VAL A 152 19.61 -20.52 20.87
CA VAL A 152 20.00 -21.89 21.22
C VAL A 152 21.18 -21.80 22.16
N SER A 153 20.94 -22.06 23.44
CA SER A 153 21.98 -22.11 24.46
C SER A 153 22.24 -23.56 24.88
N PHE A 154 23.50 -23.98 24.85
CA PHE A 154 23.93 -25.27 25.37
C PHE A 154 24.58 -25.09 26.74
N SER A 155 24.14 -25.83 27.74
CA SER A 155 24.82 -25.89 29.03
C SER A 155 25.28 -27.31 29.32
N LYS A 156 26.59 -27.49 29.54
CA LYS A 156 27.21 -28.74 30.02
C LYS A 156 26.94 -29.97 29.14
N LEU A 157 27.26 -29.90 27.84
CA LEU A 157 27.23 -31.05 26.94
C LEU A 157 28.51 -31.10 26.08
N PRO A 158 29.07 -32.30 25.78
CA PRO A 158 30.09 -32.44 24.75
C PRO A 158 29.43 -32.32 23.37
N ILE A 159 29.49 -31.12 22.79
CA ILE A 159 28.85 -30.83 21.49
C ILE A 159 29.73 -31.41 20.37
N PRO A 160 29.17 -32.19 19.41
CA PRO A 160 29.91 -32.62 18.22
C PRO A 160 30.31 -31.42 17.34
N GLN A 161 31.37 -31.56 16.53
CA GLN A 161 31.95 -30.47 15.72
C GLN A 161 30.97 -29.79 14.72
N VAL A 162 29.82 -30.39 14.43
CA VAL A 162 28.83 -29.86 13.49
C VAL A 162 27.41 -30.04 14.05
N LEU A 163 26.65 -28.95 14.05
CA LEU A 163 25.23 -28.93 14.37
C LEU A 163 24.45 -28.52 13.11
N LEU A 164 23.61 -29.42 12.59
CA LEU A 164 22.68 -29.08 11.50
C LEU A 164 21.31 -28.79 12.12
N SER A 165 20.77 -27.59 11.88
CA SER A 165 19.41 -27.22 12.32
C SER A 165 18.55 -26.91 11.09
N HIS A 166 17.35 -27.45 11.07
CA HIS A 166 16.35 -27.22 10.02
C HIS A 166 15.07 -26.69 10.66
N PHE A 167 14.64 -25.52 10.23
CA PHE A 167 13.45 -24.84 10.77
C PHE A 167 12.33 -24.90 9.74
N ILE A 168 11.17 -25.41 10.17
CA ILE A 168 9.95 -25.45 9.36
C ILE A 168 8.96 -24.49 10.00
N ILE A 169 8.44 -23.55 9.21
CA ILE A 169 7.33 -22.67 9.62
C ILE A 169 6.05 -23.44 9.30
N ALA A 170 5.27 -23.77 10.33
CA ALA A 170 3.93 -24.31 10.17
C ALA A 170 2.94 -23.17 10.47
N ASP A 171 2.10 -22.83 9.49
CA ASP A 171 0.91 -22.03 9.77
C ASP A 171 -0.10 -22.94 10.50
N PRO A 172 -0.57 -22.57 11.70
CA PRO A 172 -1.62 -23.34 12.38
C PRO A 172 -2.97 -23.08 11.70
N ASP A 173 -3.66 -24.16 11.31
CA ASP A 173 -5.05 -24.18 10.85
C ASP A 173 -6.03 -23.62 11.90
#